data_AF-A0A0J5FRE5-F1
#
_entry.id   AF-A0A0J5FRE5-F1
#
_cell.length_a   1.000
_cell.length_b   1.000
_cell.length_c   1.000
_cell.angle_alpha   90.00
_cell.angle_beta   90.00
_cell.angle_gamma   90.00
#
_symmetry.space_group_name_H-M   'P 1'
#
loop_
_entity.id
_entity.type
_entity.pdbx_description
1 polymer ?
#
loop_
_entity_poly.entity_id
_entity_poly.type
_entity_poly.pdbx_seq_one_letter_code
_entity_poly.pdbx_strand_id
1 'polypeptide(L)'
;MEHASYSKLFRDKESELINKLVLKGSRNVARIIGVHESQITRWQRPQKIDDMSFIEKMARFLIAIEYDSPDTNVVINREDAEKLIAALEYIRYPKRKTPTVVAVEASEMQLEMSI
;
A
#
# COMPACT_ATOMS: atom_id res chain seq x y z
N MET A 1 -26.42 -15.13 -24.42
CA MET A 1 -25.67 -13.99 -24.99
C MET A 1 -24.71 -13.48 -23.92
N GLU A 2 -23.65 -14.24 -23.59
CA GLU A 2 -22.76 -13.93 -22.44
C GLU A 2 -21.29 -13.69 -22.80
N HIS A 3 -20.89 -13.91 -24.05
CA HIS A 3 -19.48 -13.82 -24.44
C HIS A 3 -18.95 -12.39 -24.55
N ALA A 4 -19.82 -11.39 -24.72
CA ALA A 4 -19.41 -9.98 -24.77
C ALA A 4 -18.96 -9.44 -23.38
N SER A 5 -19.42 -10.06 -22.29
CA SER A 5 -19.11 -9.63 -20.91
C SER A 5 -17.68 -9.95 -20.50
N TYR A 6 -17.22 -11.16 -20.83
CA TYR A 6 -15.90 -11.63 -20.38
C TYR A 6 -14.73 -10.95 -21.06
N SER A 7 -14.87 -10.47 -22.29
CA SER A 7 -13.77 -9.80 -22.98
C SER A 7 -13.31 -8.54 -22.25
N LYS A 8 -14.24 -7.79 -21.64
CA LYS A 8 -13.89 -6.60 -20.86
C LYS A 8 -13.24 -7.01 -19.54
N LEU A 9 -13.84 -7.97 -18.83
CA LEU A 9 -13.30 -8.49 -17.57
C LEU A 9 -11.86 -9.00 -17.74
N PHE A 10 -11.59 -9.77 -18.80
CA PHE A 10 -10.25 -10.29 -19.07
C PHE A 10 -9.22 -9.17 -19.27
N ARG A 11 -9.57 -8.12 -20.02
CA ARG A 11 -8.69 -6.96 -20.24
C ARG A 11 -8.45 -6.16 -18.97
N ASP A 12 -9.50 -5.98 -18.16
CA ASP A 12 -9.41 -5.26 -16.90
C ASP A 12 -8.49 -6.02 -15.92
N LYS A 13 -8.65 -7.33 -15.79
CA LYS A 13 -7.79 -8.18 -14.94
C LYS A 13 -6.37 -8.29 -15.48
N GLU A 14 -6.17 -8.36 -16.78
CA GLU A 14 -4.83 -8.31 -17.39
C GLU A 14 -4.11 -7.00 -17.04
N SER A 15 -4.80 -5.87 -17.20
CA SER A 15 -4.28 -4.55 -16.85
C SER A 15 -3.93 -4.47 -15.36
N GLU A 16 -4.78 -5.01 -14.49
CA GLU A 16 -4.51 -5.11 -13.05
C GLU A 16 -3.24 -5.93 -12.75
N LEU A 17 -3.07 -7.09 -13.39
CA LEU A 17 -1.88 -7.93 -13.21
C LEU A 17 -0.61 -7.22 -13.67
N ILE A 18 -0.64 -6.52 -14.80
CA ILE A 18 0.49 -5.73 -15.30
C ILE A 18 0.81 -4.60 -14.32
N ASN A 19 -0.19 -3.86 -13.85
CA ASN A 19 0.02 -2.78 -12.88
C ASN A 19 0.63 -3.29 -11.57
N LYS A 20 0.12 -4.39 -11.02
CA LYS A 20 0.68 -5.01 -9.81
C LYS A 20 2.11 -5.51 -10.03
N LEU A 21 2.41 -6.06 -11.20
CA LEU A 21 3.77 -6.47 -11.59
C LEU A 21 4.72 -5.26 -11.66
N VAL A 22 4.28 -4.14 -12.23
CA VAL A 22 5.07 -2.90 -12.31
C VAL A 22 5.32 -2.33 -10.90
N LEU A 23 4.28 -2.24 -10.07
CA LEU A 23 4.38 -1.74 -8.68
C LEU A 23 5.33 -2.59 -7.83
N LYS A 24 5.28 -3.91 -7.98
CA LYS A 24 6.18 -4.82 -7.25
C LYS A 24 7.61 -4.81 -7.82
N GLY A 25 7.75 -4.57 -9.11
CA GLY A 25 8.98 -4.55 -9.89
C GLY A 25 9.37 -5.93 -10.42
N SER A 26 9.68 -6.02 -11.72
CA SER A 26 9.98 -7.30 -12.41
C SER A 26 11.11 -8.10 -11.77
N ARG A 27 12.19 -7.46 -11.31
CA ARG A 27 13.29 -8.15 -10.60
C ARG A 27 12.86 -8.76 -9.28
N ASN A 28 12.05 -8.03 -8.53
CA ASN A 28 11.57 -8.48 -7.24
C ASN A 28 10.66 -9.70 -7.39
N VAL A 29 9.76 -9.64 -8.37
CA VAL A 29 8.89 -10.76 -8.74
C VAL A 29 9.70 -11.97 -9.22
N ALA A 30 10.68 -11.75 -10.10
CA ALA A 30 11.57 -12.82 -10.59
C ALA A 30 12.27 -13.54 -9.43
N ARG A 31 12.81 -12.77 -8.48
CA ARG A 31 13.46 -13.30 -7.27
C ARG A 31 12.52 -14.11 -6.38
N ILE A 32 11.29 -13.63 -6.16
CA ILE A 32 10.29 -14.34 -5.33
C ILE A 32 9.87 -15.66 -5.98
N ILE A 33 9.67 -15.66 -7.30
CA ILE A 33 9.23 -16.85 -8.05
C ILE A 33 10.41 -17.82 -8.30
N GLY A 34 11.65 -17.35 -8.20
CA GLY A 34 12.85 -18.17 -8.47
C GLY A 34 13.17 -18.30 -9.96
N VAL A 35 12.83 -17.28 -10.76
CA VAL A 35 13.14 -17.22 -12.21
C VAL A 35 14.07 -16.06 -12.53
N HIS A 36 14.72 -16.14 -13.69
CA HIS A 36 15.52 -15.02 -14.19
C HIS A 36 14.64 -13.84 -14.63
N GLU A 37 15.10 -12.60 -14.46
CA GLU A 37 14.33 -11.38 -14.77
C GLU A 37 13.83 -11.32 -16.22
N SER A 38 14.60 -11.89 -17.16
CA SER A 38 14.23 -11.97 -18.58
C SER A 38 12.98 -12.82 -18.84
N GLN A 39 12.65 -13.78 -17.96
CA GLN A 39 11.43 -14.57 -18.07
C GLN A 39 10.19 -13.73 -17.78
N ILE A 40 10.28 -12.81 -16.81
CA ILE A 40 9.18 -11.90 -16.48
C ILE A 40 8.85 -11.00 -17.68
N THR A 41 9.87 -10.46 -18.36
CA THR A 41 9.67 -9.66 -19.58
C THR A 41 9.05 -10.49 -20.71
N ARG A 42 9.43 -11.76 -20.83
CA ARG A 42 8.88 -12.69 -21.82
C ARG A 42 7.42 -13.05 -21.55
N TRP A 43 6.98 -13.06 -20.28
CA TRP A 43 5.60 -13.36 -19.90
C TRP A 43 4.61 -12.25 -20.26
N GLN A 44 5.08 -11.00 -20.30
CA GLN A 44 4.28 -9.84 -20.67
C GLN A 44 3.96 -9.77 -22.17
N ARG A 45 4.65 -10.55 -23.00
CA ARG A 45 4.49 -10.51 -24.47
C ARG A 45 4.12 -11.88 -25.01
N PRO A 46 3.28 -11.93 -26.05
CA PRO A 46 3.05 -13.17 -26.78
C PRO A 46 4.35 -13.63 -27.45
N GLN A 47 4.66 -14.93 -27.36
CA GLN A 47 5.88 -15.51 -27.98
C GLN A 47 5.67 -15.83 -29.47
N LYS A 48 4.42 -15.99 -29.89
CA LYS A 48 3.98 -16.15 -31.28
C LYS A 48 2.83 -15.19 -31.54
N ILE A 49 2.64 -14.79 -32.79
CA ILE A 49 1.62 -13.82 -33.19
C ILE A 49 0.21 -14.25 -32.78
N ASP A 50 -0.06 -15.56 -32.81
CA ASP A 50 -1.39 -16.13 -32.53
C ASP A 50 -1.54 -16.66 -31.09
N ASP A 51 -0.49 -16.57 -30.27
CA ASP A 51 -0.51 -17.07 -28.89
C ASP A 51 -0.82 -15.96 -27.89
N MET A 52 -1.62 -16.26 -26.87
CA MET A 52 -1.79 -15.36 -25.73
C MET A 52 -0.51 -15.26 -24.90
N SER A 53 -0.26 -14.08 -24.35
CA SER A 53 0.79 -13.87 -23.36
C SER A 53 0.52 -14.70 -22.10
N PHE A 54 1.57 -14.95 -21.30
CA PHE A 54 1.37 -15.67 -20.05
C PHE A 54 0.47 -14.88 -19.09
N ILE A 55 0.61 -13.56 -19.04
CA ILE A 55 -0.23 -12.69 -18.21
C ILE A 55 -1.69 -12.72 -18.65
N GLU A 56 -1.96 -12.71 -19.96
CA GLU A 56 -3.33 -12.86 -20.50
C GLU A 56 -3.96 -14.21 -20.11
N LYS A 57 -3.19 -15.30 -20.20
CA LYS A 57 -3.64 -16.63 -19.77
C LYS A 57 -3.96 -16.65 -18.27
N MET A 58 -3.12 -16.00 -17.45
CA MET A 58 -3.36 -15.88 -16.02
C MET A 58 -4.59 -15.02 -15.69
N ALA A 59 -4.80 -13.90 -16.39
CA ALA A 59 -5.99 -13.07 -16.21
C ALA A 59 -7.29 -13.86 -16.46
N ARG A 60 -7.32 -14.63 -17.55
CA ARG A 60 -8.45 -15.52 -17.87
C ARG A 60 -8.63 -16.61 -16.82
N PHE A 61 -7.53 -17.22 -16.38
CA PHE A 61 -7.56 -18.23 -15.32
C PHE A 61 -8.15 -17.68 -14.03
N LEU A 62 -7.67 -16.54 -13.54
CA LEU A 62 -8.14 -15.92 -12.30
C LEU A 62 -9.63 -15.54 -12.36
N ILE A 63 -10.11 -15.06 -13.51
CA ILE A 63 -11.54 -14.79 -13.70
C ILE A 63 -12.34 -16.09 -13.74
N ALA A 64 -11.84 -17.13 -14.41
CA ALA A 64 -12.53 -18.41 -14.50
C ALA A 64 -12.70 -19.11 -13.14
N ILE A 65 -11.78 -18.87 -12.20
CA ILE A 65 -11.88 -19.37 -10.81
C ILE A 65 -12.50 -18.36 -9.84
N GLU A 66 -12.97 -17.21 -10.34
CA GLU A 66 -13.53 -16.12 -9.54
C GLU A 66 -12.60 -15.65 -8.41
N TYR A 67 -11.28 -15.70 -8.64
CA TYR A 67 -10.29 -15.29 -7.66
C TYR A 67 -10.11 -13.77 -7.68
N ASP A 68 -10.45 -13.14 -6.57
CA ASP A 68 -10.19 -11.73 -6.32
C ASP A 68 -9.38 -11.54 -5.04
N SER A 69 -8.29 -10.79 -5.15
CA SER A 69 -7.44 -10.46 -4.01
C SER A 69 -7.83 -9.08 -3.50
N PRO A 70 -8.04 -8.88 -2.18
CA PRO A 70 -8.36 -7.56 -1.65
C PRO A 70 -7.27 -6.56 -2.04
N ASP A 71 -7.67 -5.44 -2.63
CA ASP A 71 -6.74 -4.37 -2.98
C ASP A 71 -6.28 -3.66 -1.71
N THR A 72 -4.99 -3.74 -1.43
CA THR A 72 -4.37 -3.13 -0.25
C THR A 72 -3.57 -1.88 -0.62
N ASN A 73 -3.61 -1.47 -1.89
CA ASN A 73 -2.89 -0.27 -2.33
C ASN A 73 -3.63 0.99 -1.89
N VAL A 74 -2.96 1.83 -1.12
CA VAL A 74 -3.44 3.18 -0.79
C VAL A 74 -2.83 4.15 -1.79
N VAL A 75 -3.66 4.67 -2.70
CA VAL A 75 -3.27 5.75 -3.60
C VAL A 75 -3.56 7.07 -2.90
N ILE A 76 -2.50 7.82 -2.56
CA ILE A 76 -2.61 9.12 -1.88
C ILE A 76 -2.52 10.22 -2.94
N ASN A 77 -3.58 10.99 -3.13
CA ASN A 77 -3.57 12.15 -4.01
C ASN A 77 -2.80 13.31 -3.38
N ARG A 78 -2.45 14.34 -4.16
CA ARG A 78 -1.67 15.50 -3.67
C ARG A 78 -2.31 16.18 -2.44
N GLU A 79 -3.62 16.40 -2.50
CA GLU A 79 -4.37 17.00 -1.38
C GLU A 79 -4.40 16.09 -0.14
N ASP A 80 -4.46 14.77 -0.35
CA ASP A 80 -4.46 13.79 0.73
C ASP A 80 -3.06 13.66 1.35
N ALA A 81 -2.00 13.87 0.55
CA ALA A 81 -0.62 13.91 1.01
C ALA A 81 -0.37 15.13 1.91
N GLU A 82 -0.90 16.30 1.54
CA GLU A 82 -0.79 17.53 2.36
C GLU A 82 -1.51 17.36 3.71
N LYS A 83 -2.71 16.78 3.71
CA LYS A 83 -3.45 16.46 4.94
C LYS A 83 -2.74 15.43 5.81
N LEU A 84 -2.13 14.42 5.19
CA LEU A 84 -1.35 13.41 5.92
C LEU A 84 -0.10 14.02 6.55
N ILE A 85 0.61 14.90 5.83
CA ILE A 85 1.77 15.63 6.36
C ILE A 85 1.35 16.47 7.57
N ALA A 86 0.27 17.23 7.46
CA ALA A 86 -0.26 18.04 8.56
C ALA A 86 -0.66 17.17 9.78
N ALA A 87 -1.28 16.01 9.56
CA ALA A 87 -1.62 15.07 10.62
C ALA A 87 -0.37 14.47 11.29
N LEU A 88 0.66 14.14 10.52
CA LEU A 88 1.94 13.63 11.04
C LEU A 88 2.71 14.70 11.82
N GLU A 89 2.66 15.96 11.39
CA GLU A 89 3.24 17.09 12.13
C GLU A 89 2.56 17.31 13.48
N TYR A 90 1.24 17.13 13.55
CA TYR A 90 0.50 17.19 14.81
C TYR A 90 0.90 16.07 15.79
N ILE A 91 1.26 14.89 15.28
CA ILE A 91 1.71 13.74 16.10
C ILE A 91 3.19 13.89 16.52
N ARG A 92 4.01 14.58 15.73
CA ARG A 92 5.47 14.73 15.96
C ARG A 92 5.82 15.38 17.29
N TYR A 93 4.93 16.17 17.88
CA TYR A 93 5.09 16.69 19.24
C TYR A 93 4.25 15.86 20.22
N PRO A 94 4.84 14.89 20.95
CA PRO A 94 4.15 14.31 22.10
C PRO A 94 3.86 15.46 23.06
N LYS A 95 2.58 15.73 23.32
CA LYS A 95 2.17 16.69 24.35
C LYS A 95 2.77 16.22 25.67
N ARG A 96 3.94 16.75 26.04
CA ARG A 96 4.50 16.58 27.37
C ARG A 96 3.45 17.16 28.31
N LYS A 97 2.80 16.30 29.09
CA LYS A 97 2.05 16.76 30.26
C LYS A 97 3.09 17.46 31.14
N THR A 98 3.06 18.78 31.15
CA THR A 98 3.76 19.55 32.18
C THR A 98 3.20 19.06 33.52
N PRO A 99 4.05 18.70 34.51
CA PRO A 99 3.56 18.42 35.84
C PRO A 99 2.85 19.69 36.30
N THR A 100 1.55 19.61 36.54
CA THR A 100 0.82 20.67 37.24
C THR A 100 1.35 20.63 38.66
N VAL A 101 2.37 21.44 38.95
CA VAL A 101 2.83 21.66 40.32
C VAL A 101 1.66 22.29 41.05
N VAL A 102 1.00 21.50 41.89
CA VAL A 102 0.02 22.01 42.82
C VAL A 102 0.81 22.87 43.81
N ALA A 103 0.77 24.18 43.63
CA ALA A 103 1.28 25.13 44.61
C ALA A 103 0.34 25.09 45.83
N VAL A 104 0.55 24.13 46.72
CA VAL A 104 0.02 24.18 48.07
C VAL A 104 1.11 24.77 48.94
N GLU A 105 0.99 26.09 49.16
CA GLU A 105 1.30 26.78 50.41
C GLU A 105 2.45 26.19 51.25
N ALA A 106 3.68 26.52 50.86
CA ALA A 106 4.86 26.40 51.73
C ALA A 106 5.33 27.79 52.21
N SER A 107 4.38 28.69 52.52
CA SER A 107 4.69 30.09 52.88
C SER A 107 4.45 30.47 54.35
N GLU A 108 4.06 29.55 55.25
CA GLU A 108 3.70 29.94 56.64
C GLU A 108 4.26 29.06 57.77
N MET A 109 5.30 28.23 57.56
CA MET A 109 5.82 27.37 58.66
C MET A 109 7.35 27.36 58.87
N GLN A 110 8.07 28.40 58.45
CA GLN A 110 9.52 28.49 58.71
C GLN A 110 9.98 29.74 59.48
N LEU A 111 9.05 30.48 60.08
CA LEU A 111 9.36 31.70 60.82
C LEU A 111 8.70 31.72 62.20
N GLU A 112 8.72 30.60 62.91
CA GLU A 112 8.53 30.53 64.37
C GLU A 112 9.09 29.18 64.86
N MET A 113 9.88 29.21 65.95
CA MET A 113 10.79 28.17 66.52
C MET A 113 12.20 28.16 65.92
N SER A 114 13.26 28.67 66.54
CA SER A 114 13.53 29.23 67.88
C SER A 114 14.82 30.07 67.73
N ILE A 115 14.94 31.28 68.30
CA ILE A 115 15.49 31.56 69.66
C ILE A 115 16.59 30.60 70.08
#